data_AF-A0A2J8JF79-F1
#
_entry.id   AF-A0A2J8JF79-F1
#
_cell.length_a   1.000
_cell.length_b   1.000
_cell.length_c   1.000
_cell.angle_alpha   90.00
_cell.angle_beta   90.00
_cell.angle_gamma   90.00
#
_symmetry.space_group_name_H-M   'P 1'
#
loop_
_entity.id
_entity.type
_entity.pdbx_description
1 polymer ?
#
loop_
_entity_poly.entity_id
_entity_poly.type
_entity_poly.pdbx_seq_one_letter_code
_entity_poly.pdbx_strand_id
1 'polypeptide(L)'
;VIAAVFDRDINCRRAASAAFQENVGRQGTFPHGIDILTTADYFAVGNRSNCFLVISVFIAGFPEYTQPMIDHLVTMKINHWDGVIRELAAKALHNLAQQAPEFSATQVFPRLLSMTLSPDLHTRHGSILACAEVAYALYKLAAQENRPVTDHLDEQAVQGLKQIHQQLYDRQLYRGLGGQLMRQADLVTVPQMPPEHTVQGCHLSDVPMGARSCLLSGIKTIPHMSWTAGDLVALGV
;
A
#
# COMPACT_ATOMS: atom_id res chain seq x y z
N VAL A 1 -20.56 2.47 -4.07
CA VAL A 1 -19.46 3.30 -3.56
C VAL A 1 -18.07 2.75 -3.91
N ILE A 2 -17.73 1.49 -3.58
CA ILE A 2 -16.43 0.87 -3.94
C ILE A 2 -16.02 1.11 -5.40
N ALA A 3 -16.89 0.80 -6.36
CA ALA A 3 -16.61 1.02 -7.78
C ALA A 3 -16.45 2.52 -8.14
N ALA A 4 -17.07 3.44 -7.40
CA ALA A 4 -16.92 4.88 -7.64
C ALA A 4 -15.54 5.41 -7.24
N VAL A 5 -14.86 4.75 -6.28
CA VAL A 5 -13.55 5.20 -5.78
C VAL A 5 -12.36 4.34 -6.21
N PHE A 6 -12.56 3.03 -6.42
CA PHE A 6 -11.45 2.10 -6.68
C PHE A 6 -11.43 1.51 -8.10
N ASP A 7 -12.35 1.90 -8.99
CA ASP A 7 -12.27 1.47 -10.38
C ASP A 7 -11.15 2.19 -11.15
N ARG A 8 -10.47 1.48 -12.04
CA ARG A 8 -9.43 2.03 -12.90
C ARG A 8 -10.02 2.99 -13.93
N ASP A 9 -11.17 2.63 -14.50
CA ASP A 9 -11.81 3.33 -15.60
C ASP A 9 -12.69 4.47 -15.08
N ILE A 10 -12.53 5.65 -15.69
CA ILE A 10 -13.28 6.85 -15.31
C ILE A 10 -14.79 6.71 -15.55
N ASN A 11 -15.18 6.02 -16.62
CA ASN A 11 -16.58 5.82 -16.96
C ASN A 11 -17.23 4.87 -15.97
N CYS A 12 -16.54 3.80 -15.54
CA CYS A 12 -17.01 2.92 -14.47
C CYS A 12 -17.21 3.70 -13.17
N ARG A 13 -16.26 4.56 -12.79
CA ARG A 13 -16.40 5.39 -11.57
C ARG A 13 -17.59 6.34 -11.65
N ARG A 14 -17.75 7.03 -12.79
CA ARG A 14 -18.88 7.95 -13.03
C ARG A 14 -20.22 7.24 -13.06
N ALA A 15 -20.30 6.08 -13.70
CA ALA A 15 -21.51 5.25 -13.70
C ALA A 15 -21.86 4.77 -12.30
N ALA A 16 -20.87 4.35 -11.51
CA ALA A 16 -21.09 3.94 -10.11
C ALA A 16 -21.51 5.11 -9.22
N SER A 17 -20.96 6.31 -9.43
CA SER A 17 -21.38 7.55 -8.73
C SER A 17 -22.82 7.92 -9.08
N ALA A 18 -23.18 7.93 -10.38
CA ALA A 18 -24.53 8.21 -10.83
C ALA A 18 -25.55 7.19 -10.29
N ALA A 19 -25.20 5.89 -10.35
CA ALA A 19 -26.04 4.84 -9.77
C ALA A 19 -26.21 5.01 -8.26
N PHE A 20 -25.16 5.42 -7.54
CA PHE A 20 -25.26 5.68 -6.10
C PHE A 20 -26.13 6.91 -5.81
N GLN A 21 -25.96 8.01 -6.56
CA GLN A 21 -26.77 9.22 -6.42
C GLN A 21 -28.27 8.93 -6.62
N GLU A 22 -28.61 8.16 -7.66
CA GLU A 22 -29.98 7.74 -7.95
C GLU A 22 -30.58 6.92 -6.79
N ASN A 23 -29.80 5.97 -6.26
CA ASN A 23 -30.23 5.14 -5.13
C ASN A 23 -30.44 5.96 -3.85
N VAL A 24 -29.54 6.88 -3.53
CA VAL A 24 -29.72 7.77 -2.36
C VAL A 24 -30.93 8.68 -2.55
N GLY A 25 -31.11 9.25 -3.75
CA GLY A 25 -32.19 10.19 -4.04
C GLY A 25 -33.59 9.56 -4.15
N ARG A 26 -33.69 8.28 -4.56
CA ARG A 26 -34.99 7.59 -4.74
C ARG A 26 -35.33 6.57 -3.67
N GLN A 27 -34.34 5.83 -3.15
CA GLN A 27 -34.55 4.72 -2.22
C GLN A 27 -34.25 5.09 -0.75
N GLY A 28 -33.61 6.24 -0.53
CA GLY A 28 -33.57 6.94 0.76
C GLY A 28 -33.24 6.07 1.98
N THR A 29 -32.17 5.26 1.95
CA THR A 29 -31.79 4.34 3.05
C THR A 29 -30.30 3.95 3.03
N PHE A 30 -29.39 4.88 2.68
CA PHE A 30 -27.96 4.59 2.69
C PHE A 30 -27.27 5.38 3.83
N PRO A 31 -26.51 4.70 4.72
CA PRO A 31 -25.74 5.38 5.77
C PRO A 31 -24.87 6.48 5.15
N HIS A 32 -24.96 7.70 5.68
CA HIS A 32 -24.20 8.86 5.19
C HIS A 32 -24.33 9.14 3.67
N GLY A 33 -25.42 8.70 3.04
CA GLY A 33 -25.55 8.71 1.58
C GLY A 33 -25.46 10.09 0.94
N ILE A 34 -26.01 11.13 1.60
CA ILE A 34 -25.96 12.51 1.11
C ILE A 34 -24.53 13.07 1.16
N ASP A 35 -23.81 12.84 2.26
CA ASP A 35 -22.43 13.28 2.42
C ASP A 35 -21.51 12.59 1.41
N ILE A 36 -21.71 11.27 1.24
CA ILE A 36 -20.95 10.46 0.28
C ILE A 36 -21.25 10.88 -1.16
N LEU A 37 -22.51 11.07 -1.56
CA LEU A 37 -22.83 11.44 -2.95
C LEU A 37 -22.34 12.85 -3.29
N THR A 38 -22.30 13.76 -2.30
CA THR A 38 -21.80 15.12 -2.48
C THR A 38 -20.29 15.11 -2.67
N THR A 39 -19.58 14.29 -1.88
CA THR A 39 -18.12 14.19 -1.95
C THR A 39 -17.63 13.37 -3.13
N ALA A 40 -18.35 12.30 -3.49
CA ALA A 40 -18.04 11.40 -4.59
C ALA A 40 -18.91 11.68 -5.83
N ASP A 41 -19.07 12.97 -6.17
CA ASP A 41 -19.84 13.41 -7.34
C ASP A 41 -19.18 13.05 -8.69
N TYR A 42 -19.91 13.28 -9.78
CA TYR A 42 -19.47 12.99 -11.15
C TYR A 42 -18.10 13.60 -11.53
N PHE A 43 -17.81 14.81 -11.03
CA PHE A 43 -16.57 15.52 -11.33
C PHE A 43 -15.43 15.03 -10.44
N ALA A 44 -15.67 14.90 -9.13
CA ALA A 44 -14.72 14.44 -8.13
C ALA A 44 -14.20 13.03 -8.47
N VAL A 45 -15.09 12.13 -8.92
CA VAL A 45 -14.69 10.77 -9.31
C VAL A 45 -13.95 10.70 -10.65
N GLY A 46 -13.81 11.84 -11.35
CA GLY A 46 -13.00 11.95 -12.56
C GLY A 46 -11.52 11.70 -12.31
N ASN A 47 -10.99 12.12 -11.16
CA ASN A 47 -9.57 12.00 -10.83
C ASN A 47 -9.30 10.72 -10.02
N ARG A 48 -8.63 9.75 -10.67
CA ARG A 48 -8.31 8.44 -10.08
C ARG A 48 -7.49 8.54 -8.78
N SER A 49 -6.46 9.39 -8.75
CA SER A 49 -5.62 9.53 -7.55
C SER A 49 -6.40 10.16 -6.40
N ASN A 50 -7.23 11.17 -6.70
CA ASN A 50 -8.12 11.78 -5.72
C ASN A 50 -9.11 10.75 -5.14
N CYS A 51 -9.67 9.89 -5.99
CA CYS A 51 -10.57 8.83 -5.54
C CYS A 51 -9.89 7.87 -4.54
N PHE A 52 -8.69 7.39 -4.86
CA PHE A 52 -7.98 6.41 -4.05
C PHE A 52 -7.42 6.99 -2.75
N LEU A 53 -7.01 8.26 -2.74
CA LEU A 53 -6.22 8.83 -1.64
C LEU A 53 -6.99 9.82 -0.76
N VAL A 54 -8.09 10.39 -1.25
CA VAL A 54 -8.85 11.45 -0.55
C VAL A 54 -10.30 11.02 -0.35
N ILE A 55 -11.03 10.73 -1.44
CA ILE A 55 -12.45 10.39 -1.37
C ILE A 55 -12.65 9.08 -0.61
N SER A 56 -11.82 8.07 -0.87
CA SER A 56 -11.85 6.80 -0.14
C SER A 56 -11.66 6.99 1.38
N VAL A 57 -10.76 7.89 1.79
CA VAL A 57 -10.46 8.17 3.20
C VAL A 57 -11.66 8.83 3.88
N PHE A 58 -12.27 9.81 3.21
CA PHE A 58 -13.50 10.44 3.71
C PHE A 58 -14.60 9.40 3.96
N ILE A 59 -14.83 8.52 2.99
CA ILE A 59 -15.90 7.51 3.10
C ILE A 59 -15.53 6.44 4.13
N ALA A 60 -14.27 6.01 4.18
CA ALA A 60 -13.78 5.05 5.16
C ALA A 60 -13.75 5.62 6.60
N GLY A 61 -13.95 6.94 6.78
CA GLY A 61 -14.19 7.53 8.10
C GLY A 61 -15.55 7.16 8.70
N PHE A 62 -16.47 6.61 7.90
CA PHE A 62 -17.72 6.04 8.37
C PHE A 62 -17.55 4.53 8.64
N PRO A 63 -17.86 4.04 9.86
CA PRO A 63 -17.59 2.65 10.27
C PRO A 63 -18.16 1.57 9.36
N GLU A 64 -19.32 1.82 8.73
CA GLU A 64 -19.99 0.91 7.80
C GLU A 64 -19.17 0.64 6.54
N TYR A 65 -18.24 1.54 6.20
CA TYR A 65 -17.47 1.51 4.96
C TYR A 65 -15.98 1.22 5.18
N THR A 66 -15.44 1.42 6.39
CA THR A 66 -14.01 1.27 6.69
C THR A 66 -13.46 -0.11 6.31
N GLN A 67 -13.93 -1.18 6.95
CA GLN A 67 -13.43 -2.53 6.70
C GLN A 67 -13.71 -3.00 5.26
N PRO A 68 -14.94 -2.84 4.70
CA PRO A 68 -15.19 -3.23 3.31
C PRO A 68 -14.28 -2.56 2.28
N MET A 69 -13.87 -1.30 2.52
CA MET A 69 -12.92 -0.61 1.66
C MET A 69 -11.51 -1.19 1.74
N ILE A 70 -11.02 -1.43 2.96
CA ILE A 70 -9.72 -2.06 3.20
C ILE A 70 -9.69 -3.46 2.58
N ASP A 71 -10.71 -4.28 2.84
CA ASP A 71 -10.83 -5.62 2.29
C ASP A 71 -10.84 -5.60 0.76
N HIS A 72 -11.56 -4.66 0.14
CA HIS A 72 -11.58 -4.54 -1.32
C HIS A 72 -10.20 -4.20 -1.90
N LEU A 73 -9.43 -3.32 -1.25
CA LEU A 73 -8.08 -2.99 -1.68
C LEU A 73 -7.17 -4.23 -1.65
N VAL A 74 -7.21 -4.99 -0.55
CA VAL A 74 -6.40 -6.21 -0.35
C VAL A 74 -6.83 -7.36 -1.26
N THR A 75 -8.13 -7.52 -1.51
CA THR A 75 -8.66 -8.63 -2.32
C THR A 75 -8.57 -8.39 -3.82
N MET A 76 -8.81 -7.15 -4.26
CA MET A 76 -9.08 -6.84 -5.68
C MET A 76 -8.10 -5.84 -6.31
N LYS A 77 -7.34 -5.07 -5.52
CA LYS A 77 -6.54 -3.94 -6.07
C LYS A 77 -5.04 -4.14 -5.96
N ILE A 78 -4.53 -4.71 -4.87
CA ILE A 78 -3.10 -5.02 -4.75
C ILE A 78 -2.64 -6.09 -5.76
N ASN A 79 -3.53 -6.95 -6.25
CA ASN A 79 -3.23 -7.97 -7.27
C ASN A 79 -3.63 -7.52 -8.69
N HIS A 80 -4.03 -6.26 -8.87
CA HIS A 80 -4.49 -5.76 -10.16
C HIS A 80 -3.37 -5.80 -11.22
N TRP A 81 -3.72 -6.05 -12.48
CA TRP A 81 -2.73 -6.18 -13.56
C TRP A 81 -1.98 -4.85 -13.83
N ASP A 82 -2.69 -3.72 -13.79
CA ASP A 82 -2.14 -2.36 -13.90
C ASP A 82 -1.32 -1.99 -12.65
N GLY A 83 -0.04 -1.67 -12.83
CA GLY A 83 0.88 -1.29 -11.76
C GLY A 83 0.48 -0.02 -11.02
N VAL A 84 -0.08 0.98 -11.72
CA VAL A 84 -0.50 2.24 -11.10
C VAL A 84 -1.66 2.01 -10.13
N ILE A 85 -2.54 1.05 -10.42
CA ILE A 85 -3.61 0.66 -9.48
C ILE A 85 -3.04 0.00 -8.24
N ARG A 86 -2.01 -0.85 -8.37
CA ARG A 86 -1.35 -1.47 -7.21
C ARG A 86 -0.67 -0.42 -6.32
N GLU A 87 0.03 0.54 -6.92
CA GLU A 87 0.66 1.64 -6.18
C GLU A 87 -0.36 2.53 -5.46
N LEU A 88 -1.44 2.91 -6.15
CA LEU A 88 -2.52 3.69 -5.53
C LEU A 88 -3.22 2.89 -4.42
N ALA A 89 -3.38 1.58 -4.58
CA ALA A 89 -3.97 0.72 -3.56
C ALA A 89 -3.11 0.64 -2.30
N ALA A 90 -1.78 0.48 -2.46
CA ALA A 90 -0.85 0.47 -1.33
C ALA A 90 -0.89 1.80 -0.55
N LYS A 91 -0.85 2.94 -1.25
CA LYS A 91 -0.97 4.27 -0.63
C LYS A 91 -2.33 4.52 0.00
N ALA A 92 -3.41 4.02 -0.61
CA ALA A 92 -4.74 4.08 -0.01
C ALA A 92 -4.80 3.26 1.29
N LEU A 93 -4.20 2.07 1.32
CA LEU A 93 -4.09 1.26 2.53
C LEU A 93 -3.33 1.97 3.65
N HIS A 94 -2.26 2.72 3.34
CA HIS A 94 -1.59 3.58 4.33
C HIS A 94 -2.56 4.56 4.99
N ASN A 95 -3.33 5.30 4.17
CA ASN A 95 -4.26 6.31 4.68
C ASN A 95 -5.41 5.68 5.46
N LEU A 96 -5.92 4.54 5.00
CA LEU A 96 -7.06 3.85 5.63
C LEU A 96 -6.65 3.08 6.89
N ALA A 97 -5.38 2.68 7.04
CA ALA A 97 -4.91 1.97 8.23
C ALA A 97 -5.15 2.76 9.52
N GLN A 98 -5.08 4.10 9.46
CA GLN A 98 -5.37 4.98 10.60
C GLN A 98 -6.84 4.92 11.05
N GLN A 99 -7.77 4.58 10.15
CA GLN A 99 -9.20 4.45 10.47
C GLN A 99 -9.52 3.12 11.18
N ALA A 100 -8.68 2.11 11.02
CA ALA A 100 -8.85 0.80 11.65
C ALA A 100 -7.47 0.17 11.97
N PRO A 101 -6.71 0.73 12.92
CA PRO A 101 -5.33 0.32 13.18
C PRO A 101 -5.23 -1.11 13.70
N GLU A 102 -6.11 -1.52 14.61
CA GLU A 102 -6.14 -2.88 15.17
C GLU A 102 -6.48 -3.93 14.09
N PHE A 103 -7.48 -3.66 13.25
CA PHE A 103 -7.81 -4.52 12.10
C PHE A 103 -6.65 -4.60 11.10
N SER A 104 -5.99 -3.46 10.85
CA SER A 104 -4.85 -3.39 9.94
C SER A 104 -3.65 -4.19 10.45
N ALA A 105 -3.36 -4.09 11.75
CA ALA A 105 -2.30 -4.83 12.43
C ALA A 105 -2.57 -6.33 12.48
N THR A 106 -3.76 -6.74 12.91
CA THR A 106 -4.04 -8.14 13.27
C THR A 106 -4.54 -9.00 12.10
N GLN A 107 -5.14 -8.39 11.07
CA GLN A 107 -5.73 -9.12 9.95
C GLN A 107 -5.11 -8.76 8.61
N VAL A 108 -5.00 -7.46 8.31
CA VAL A 108 -4.53 -6.99 7.00
C VAL A 108 -3.04 -7.29 6.81
N PHE A 109 -2.21 -6.87 7.75
CA PHE A 109 -0.76 -6.98 7.62
C PHE A 109 -0.25 -8.43 7.52
N PRO A 110 -0.69 -9.39 8.37
CA PRO A 110 -0.30 -10.80 8.23
C PRO A 110 -0.74 -11.40 6.89
N ARG A 111 -1.93 -11.02 6.41
CA ARG A 111 -2.41 -11.45 5.09
C ARG A 111 -1.53 -10.91 3.97
N LEU A 112 -1.18 -9.63 4.00
CA LEU A 112 -0.26 -9.03 3.03
C LEU A 112 1.10 -9.73 3.04
N LEU A 113 1.68 -9.96 4.22
CA LEU A 113 2.95 -10.69 4.36
C LEU A 113 2.90 -12.06 3.69
N SER A 114 1.83 -12.84 3.90
CA SER A 114 1.68 -14.15 3.26
C SER A 114 1.67 -14.08 1.71
N MET A 115 1.21 -12.96 1.16
CA MET A 115 1.06 -12.74 -0.29
C MET A 115 2.37 -12.26 -0.95
N THR A 116 3.36 -11.81 -0.18
CA THR A 116 4.69 -11.37 -0.68
C THR A 116 5.49 -12.51 -1.32
N LEU A 117 5.08 -13.77 -1.10
CA LEU A 117 5.69 -14.95 -1.70
C LEU A 117 4.73 -15.68 -2.66
N SER A 118 3.60 -15.04 -3.02
CA SER A 118 2.65 -15.58 -3.99
C SER A 118 3.35 -15.94 -5.30
N PRO A 119 2.97 -17.03 -6.00
CA PRO A 119 3.50 -17.32 -7.33
C PRO A 119 3.09 -16.25 -8.35
N ASP A 120 1.92 -15.62 -8.18
CA ASP A 120 1.46 -14.54 -9.02
C ASP A 120 2.29 -13.27 -8.83
N LEU A 121 2.85 -12.76 -9.93
CA LEU A 121 3.74 -11.60 -9.93
C LEU A 121 3.04 -10.33 -9.42
N HIS A 122 1.78 -10.13 -9.77
CA HIS A 122 1.05 -8.90 -9.48
C HIS A 122 0.66 -8.84 -8.00
N THR A 123 0.14 -9.94 -7.49
CA THR A 123 -0.12 -10.18 -6.07
C THR A 123 1.13 -9.98 -5.24
N ARG A 124 2.25 -10.56 -5.66
CA ARG A 124 3.54 -10.41 -4.99
C ARG A 124 4.01 -8.96 -4.97
N HIS A 125 3.98 -8.29 -6.12
CA HIS A 125 4.35 -6.87 -6.20
C HIS A 125 3.51 -5.99 -5.27
N GLY A 126 2.19 -6.06 -5.39
CA GLY A 126 1.31 -5.17 -4.65
C GLY A 126 1.29 -5.47 -3.15
N SER A 127 1.46 -6.73 -2.74
CA SER A 127 1.60 -7.07 -1.33
C SER A 127 2.89 -6.53 -0.71
N ILE A 128 4.02 -6.55 -1.42
CA ILE A 128 5.27 -5.95 -0.93
C ILE A 128 5.10 -4.43 -0.73
N LEU A 129 4.51 -3.74 -1.72
CA LEU A 129 4.22 -2.30 -1.60
C LEU A 129 3.26 -2.01 -0.44
N ALA A 130 2.18 -2.78 -0.33
CA ALA A 130 1.19 -2.60 0.72
C ALA A 130 1.75 -2.92 2.12
N CYS A 131 2.62 -3.92 2.26
CA CYS A 131 3.33 -4.18 3.51
C CYS A 131 4.14 -2.95 3.96
N ALA A 132 4.93 -2.35 3.06
CA ALA A 132 5.71 -1.17 3.38
C ALA A 132 4.81 0.01 3.83
N GLU A 133 3.75 0.28 3.06
CA GLU A 133 2.80 1.37 3.32
C GLU A 133 2.01 1.19 4.62
N VAL A 134 1.50 -0.01 4.90
CA VAL A 134 0.73 -0.32 6.12
C VAL A 134 1.64 -0.34 7.35
N ALA A 135 2.84 -0.94 7.25
CA ALA A 135 3.80 -0.91 8.36
C ALA A 135 4.17 0.53 8.73
N TYR A 136 4.43 1.36 7.72
CA TYR A 136 4.74 2.77 7.94
C TYR A 136 3.57 3.54 8.56
N ALA A 137 2.33 3.27 8.14
CA ALA A 137 1.15 3.90 8.72
C ALA A 137 1.01 3.58 10.21
N LEU A 138 1.17 2.31 10.59
CA LEU A 138 1.08 1.85 11.98
C LEU A 138 2.23 2.39 12.83
N TYR A 139 3.45 2.44 12.29
CA TYR A 139 4.59 3.08 12.93
C TYR A 139 4.32 4.56 13.20
N LYS A 140 3.86 5.30 12.19
CA LYS A 140 3.56 6.73 12.30
C LYS A 140 2.46 6.99 13.33
N LEU A 141 1.45 6.13 13.39
CA LEU A 141 0.40 6.22 14.40
C LEU A 141 0.94 5.99 15.81
N ALA A 142 1.75 4.94 16.02
CA ALA A 142 2.40 4.68 17.31
C ALA A 142 3.22 5.89 17.80
N ALA A 143 4.00 6.49 16.89
CA ALA A 143 4.79 7.68 17.19
C ALA A 143 3.93 8.90 17.56
N GLN A 144 2.79 9.10 16.90
CA GLN A 144 1.86 10.18 17.21
C GLN A 144 1.18 9.98 18.58
N GLU A 145 0.89 8.72 18.94
CA GLU A 145 0.26 8.36 20.22
C GLU A 145 1.26 8.24 21.38
N ASN A 146 2.57 8.41 21.12
CA ASN A 146 3.65 8.13 22.07
C ASN A 146 3.58 6.69 22.64
N ARG A 147 3.17 5.74 21.80
CA ARG A 147 3.11 4.31 22.13
C ARG A 147 4.26 3.56 21.48
N PRO A 148 4.71 2.44 22.05
CA PRO A 148 5.69 1.59 21.40
C PRO A 148 5.10 0.98 20.12
N VAL A 149 5.93 0.86 19.09
CA VAL A 149 5.54 0.28 17.78
C VAL A 149 5.01 -1.15 17.91
N THR A 150 5.47 -1.87 18.95
CA THR A 150 5.05 -3.23 19.29
C THR A 150 3.57 -3.37 19.62
N ASP A 151 2.88 -2.27 19.94
CA ASP A 151 1.43 -2.29 20.20
C ASP A 151 0.62 -2.51 18.91
N HIS A 152 1.20 -2.19 17.75
CA HIS A 152 0.56 -2.34 16.44
C HIS A 152 1.28 -3.32 15.50
N LEU A 153 2.60 -3.46 15.64
CA LEU A 153 3.40 -4.39 14.85
C LEU A 153 4.18 -5.29 15.81
N ASP A 154 3.71 -6.53 15.97
CA ASP A 154 4.41 -7.51 16.80
C ASP A 154 5.78 -7.88 16.19
N GLU A 155 6.61 -8.55 17.00
CA GLU A 155 7.95 -8.94 16.58
C GLU A 155 7.92 -9.85 15.34
N GLN A 156 6.89 -10.70 15.21
CA GLN A 156 6.72 -11.57 14.06
C GLN A 156 6.44 -10.78 12.77
N ALA A 157 5.60 -9.74 12.84
CA ALA A 157 5.28 -8.84 11.75
C ALA A 157 6.52 -8.07 11.29
N VAL A 158 7.28 -7.50 12.22
CA VAL A 158 8.53 -6.79 11.93
C VAL A 158 9.57 -7.73 11.31
N GLN A 159 9.70 -8.94 11.87
CA GLN A 159 10.63 -9.94 11.34
C GLN A 159 10.22 -10.41 9.95
N GLY A 160 8.92 -10.60 9.71
CA GLY A 160 8.37 -10.94 8.40
C GLY A 160 8.71 -9.87 7.36
N LEU A 161 8.55 -8.59 7.70
CA LEU A 161 8.91 -7.46 6.83
C LEU A 161 10.40 -7.46 6.49
N LYS A 162 11.28 -7.65 7.49
CA LYS A 162 12.74 -7.73 7.29
C LYS A 162 13.17 -8.91 6.42
N GLN A 163 12.43 -10.02 6.47
CA GLN A 163 12.75 -11.22 5.72
C GLN A 163 12.31 -11.19 4.26
N ILE A 164 11.47 -10.24 3.83
CA ILE A 164 10.98 -10.17 2.44
C ILE A 164 12.14 -10.22 1.45
N HIS A 165 13.15 -9.35 1.62
CA HIS A 165 14.31 -9.31 0.73
C HIS A 165 15.01 -10.67 0.61
N GLN A 166 15.35 -11.26 1.76
CA GLN A 166 16.05 -12.55 1.81
C GLN A 166 15.23 -13.66 1.16
N GLN A 167 13.92 -13.71 1.44
CA GLN A 167 13.03 -14.72 0.88
C GLN A 167 12.86 -14.57 -0.65
N LEU A 168 12.82 -13.35 -1.16
CA LEU A 168 12.78 -13.07 -2.60
C LEU A 168 14.11 -13.47 -3.28
N TYR A 169 15.24 -13.19 -2.64
CA TYR A 169 16.57 -13.55 -3.12
C TYR A 169 16.75 -15.07 -3.20
N ASP A 170 16.45 -15.79 -2.12
CA ASP A 170 16.62 -17.25 -2.04
C ASP A 170 15.76 -17.99 -3.07
N ARG A 171 14.56 -17.47 -3.32
CA ARG A 171 13.64 -17.99 -4.34
C ARG A 171 13.96 -17.52 -5.76
N GLN A 172 15.04 -16.76 -5.96
CA GLN A 172 15.46 -16.23 -7.26
C GLN A 172 14.39 -15.36 -7.95
N LEU A 173 13.52 -14.70 -7.17
CA LEU A 173 12.36 -13.95 -7.67
C LEU A 173 12.73 -12.58 -8.26
N TYR A 174 13.99 -12.16 -8.14
CA TYR A 174 14.53 -11.00 -8.85
C TYR A 174 14.99 -11.32 -10.28
N ARG A 175 14.92 -12.58 -10.73
CA ARG A 175 15.32 -12.95 -12.10
C ARG A 175 14.14 -12.91 -13.07
N GLY A 176 14.45 -12.85 -14.37
CA GLY A 176 13.45 -12.88 -15.44
C GLY A 176 12.66 -11.58 -15.64
N LEU A 177 11.61 -11.65 -16.46
CA LEU A 177 10.84 -10.49 -16.93
C LEU A 177 10.16 -9.70 -15.79
N GLY A 178 9.76 -10.39 -14.71
CA GLY A 178 9.18 -9.78 -13.52
C GLY A 178 10.20 -9.29 -12.49
N GLY A 179 11.49 -9.59 -12.69
CA GLY A 179 12.53 -9.34 -11.69
C GLY A 179 12.78 -7.87 -11.40
N GLN A 180 12.74 -7.01 -12.43
CA GLN A 180 12.90 -5.55 -12.25
C GLN A 180 11.79 -4.97 -11.39
N LEU A 181 10.55 -5.40 -11.64
CA LEU A 181 9.38 -4.99 -10.89
C LEU A 181 9.50 -5.39 -9.41
N MET A 182 10.02 -6.59 -9.12
CA MET A 182 10.27 -7.03 -7.74
C MET A 182 11.36 -6.21 -7.04
N ARG A 183 12.45 -5.88 -7.75
CA ARG A 183 13.53 -5.04 -7.18
C ARG A 183 13.04 -3.64 -6.83
N GLN A 184 12.20 -3.05 -7.69
CA GLN A 184 11.61 -1.74 -7.42
C GLN A 184 10.69 -1.78 -6.19
N ALA A 185 9.85 -2.82 -6.05
CA ALA A 185 8.97 -2.95 -4.90
C ALA A 185 9.73 -3.18 -3.58
N ASP A 186 10.75 -4.04 -3.60
CA ASP A 186 11.57 -4.35 -2.43
C ASP A 186 12.31 -3.12 -1.89
N LEU A 187 12.79 -2.25 -2.78
CA LEU A 187 13.39 -0.96 -2.40
C LEU A 187 12.45 -0.05 -1.61
N VAL A 188 11.12 -0.19 -1.75
CA VAL A 188 10.16 0.62 -0.99
C VAL A 188 10.08 0.20 0.47
N THR A 189 10.47 -1.04 0.80
CA THR A 189 10.46 -1.54 2.19
C THR A 189 11.59 -0.93 3.04
N VAL A 190 12.70 -0.48 2.41
CA VAL A 190 13.92 -0.02 3.11
C VAL A 190 13.77 1.38 3.75
N PRO A 191 13.24 2.43 3.09
CA PRO A 191 13.16 3.77 3.66
C PRO A 191 12.09 3.92 4.74
N GLN A 192 11.16 2.98 4.83
CA GLN A 192 9.96 3.10 5.67
C GLN A 192 10.16 2.49 7.08
N MET A 193 11.32 1.90 7.37
CA MET A 193 11.68 1.39 8.70
C MET A 193 12.38 2.48 9.54
N PRO A 194 12.05 2.67 10.83
CA PRO A 194 12.70 3.66 11.68
C PRO A 194 14.19 3.34 11.90
N PRO A 195 15.08 4.34 12.01
CA PRO A 195 16.55 4.16 12.09
C PRO A 195 17.05 3.20 13.18
N GLU A 196 16.29 3.02 14.26
CA GLU A 196 16.57 2.08 15.36
C GLU A 196 16.15 0.62 15.08
N HIS A 197 15.31 0.40 14.07
CA HIS A 197 14.93 -0.92 13.55
C HIS A 197 15.31 -1.14 12.08
N THR A 198 15.77 -0.09 11.39
CA THR A 198 16.69 -0.20 10.27
C THR A 198 17.80 -1.08 10.79
N VAL A 199 17.93 -2.26 10.20
CA VAL A 199 18.94 -3.23 10.59
C VAL A 199 20.26 -2.45 10.66
N GLN A 200 20.83 -2.31 11.86
CA GLN A 200 22.26 -2.04 12.01
C GLN A 200 22.95 -3.18 11.25
N GLY A 201 23.25 -2.97 9.97
CA GLY A 201 23.68 -4.03 9.04
C GLY A 201 22.76 -4.33 7.85
N CYS A 202 21.95 -3.38 7.37
CA CYS A 202 21.51 -3.39 5.97
C CYS A 202 22.06 -2.17 5.23
N HIS A 203 23.39 -1.97 5.28
CA HIS A 203 24.03 -1.22 4.20
C HIS A 203 23.90 -2.04 2.91
N LEU A 204 23.95 -1.43 1.73
CA LEU A 204 23.99 -2.27 0.52
C LEU A 204 25.22 -3.21 0.50
N SER A 205 26.26 -2.98 1.30
CA SER A 205 27.34 -3.95 1.54
C SER A 205 26.88 -5.29 2.11
N ASP A 206 25.77 -5.32 2.86
CA ASP A 206 25.23 -6.53 3.50
C ASP A 206 24.28 -7.30 2.57
N VAL A 207 23.84 -6.66 1.47
CA VAL A 207 23.22 -7.33 0.34
C VAL A 207 24.34 -8.05 -0.44
N PRO A 208 24.23 -9.36 -0.73
CA PRO A 208 25.23 -10.09 -1.52
C PRO A 208 25.63 -9.29 -2.76
N MET A 209 26.91 -9.20 -3.10
CA MET A 209 27.43 -8.30 -4.16
C MET A 209 26.67 -8.39 -5.50
N GLY A 210 26.09 -9.55 -5.84
CA GLY A 210 25.23 -9.72 -7.02
C GLY A 210 23.84 -9.06 -6.91
N ALA A 211 23.28 -8.99 -5.70
CA ALA A 211 22.02 -8.31 -5.39
C ALA A 211 22.18 -6.79 -5.17
N ARG A 212 23.36 -6.29 -4.75
CA ARG A 212 23.71 -4.84 -4.76
C ARG A 212 23.44 -4.22 -6.12
N SER A 213 24.11 -4.75 -7.15
CA SER A 213 24.02 -4.26 -8.53
C SER A 213 22.57 -4.25 -9.03
N CYS A 214 21.81 -5.28 -8.65
CA CYS A 214 20.39 -5.41 -8.94
C CYS A 214 19.55 -4.28 -8.31
N LEU A 215 19.68 -4.01 -7.01
CA LEU A 215 18.95 -2.95 -6.31
C LEU A 215 19.39 -1.55 -6.78
N LEU A 216 20.68 -1.33 -6.97
CA LEU A 216 21.25 -0.08 -7.50
C LEU A 216 20.77 0.27 -8.91
N SER A 217 20.55 -0.75 -9.76
CA SER A 217 19.94 -0.55 -11.09
C SER A 217 18.48 -0.11 -11.01
N GLY A 218 17.75 -0.55 -9.98
CA GLY A 218 16.37 -0.15 -9.71
C GLY A 218 16.26 1.29 -9.21
N ILE A 219 17.14 1.71 -8.31
CA ILE A 219 17.17 3.07 -7.72
C ILE A 219 17.26 4.16 -8.79
N LYS A 220 18.05 3.96 -9.86
CA LYS A 220 18.18 4.91 -10.99
C LYS A 220 16.92 5.05 -11.86
N THR A 221 15.90 4.22 -11.66
CA THR A 221 14.71 4.14 -12.53
C THR A 221 13.40 4.53 -11.83
N ILE A 222 13.41 4.99 -10.58
CA ILE A 222 12.20 5.39 -9.84
C ILE A 222 11.87 6.86 -10.16
N PRO A 223 10.83 7.18 -10.94
CA PRO A 223 10.61 8.54 -11.46
C PRO A 223 10.01 9.52 -10.43
N HIS A 224 9.58 9.03 -9.26
CA HIS A 224 8.74 9.80 -8.32
C HIS A 224 9.34 9.96 -6.91
N MET A 225 10.55 9.46 -6.65
CA MET A 225 11.29 9.70 -5.41
C MET A 225 12.52 10.55 -5.72
N SER A 226 12.51 11.81 -5.28
CA SER A 226 13.69 12.67 -5.27
C SER A 226 14.59 12.22 -4.12
N TRP A 227 15.52 11.31 -4.40
CA TRP A 227 16.52 10.88 -3.43
C TRP A 227 17.47 12.05 -3.15
N THR A 228 17.57 12.46 -1.89
CA THR A 228 18.59 13.41 -1.46
C THR A 228 19.95 12.70 -1.39
N ALA A 229 21.04 13.46 -1.44
CA ALA A 229 22.38 12.90 -1.25
C ALA A 229 22.52 12.18 0.11
N GLY A 230 21.76 12.61 1.13
CA GLY A 230 21.70 11.93 2.42
C GLY A 230 21.07 10.54 2.34
N ASP A 231 20.03 10.37 1.52
CA ASP A 231 19.35 9.08 1.35
C ASP A 231 20.25 8.06 0.62
N LEU A 232 21.05 8.53 -0.34
CA LEU A 232 22.03 7.69 -1.06
C LEU A 232 23.18 7.24 -0.15
N VAL A 233 23.68 8.15 0.70
CA VAL A 233 24.72 7.86 1.69
C VAL A 233 24.22 6.89 2.76
N ALA A 234 22.98 7.03 3.22
CA ALA A 234 22.35 6.08 4.16
C ALA A 234 22.23 4.67 3.57
N LEU A 235 22.02 4.57 2.25
CA LEU A 235 22.00 3.30 1.50
C LEU A 235 23.39 2.75 1.20
N GLY A 236 24.48 3.47 1.53
CA GLY A 236 25.85 3.04 1.24
C GLY A 236 26.20 3.07 -0.25
N VAL A 237 25.67 4.05 -0.98
CA VAL A 237 25.96 4.35 -2.39
C VAL A 237 26.85 5.60 -2.49
#